data_AF-X0TY29-F1
#
_entry.id   AF-X0TY29-F1
#
_cell.length_a   1.000
_cell.length_b   1.000
_cell.length_c   1.000
_cell.angle_alpha   90.00
_cell.angle_beta   90.00
_cell.angle_gamma   90.00
#
_symmetry.space_group_name_H-M   'P 1'
#
loop_
_entity.id
_entity.type
_entity.pdbx_description
1 polymer ?
#
loop_
_entity_poly.entity_id
_entity_poly.type
_entity_poly.pdbx_seq_one_letter_code
_entity_poly.pdbx_strand_id
1 'polypeptide(L)' 'RKISEEFMGLKILISSSEDTILAKLRWAKLSGGSEKQFTDALRVYEVQYGKLDIDYLEQWVKKLNVESLWKRLADEAETV' A
#
# COMPACT_ATOMS: atom_id res chain seq x y z
N ARG A 1 -15.01 -0.69 14.36
CA ARG A 1 -16.01 0.09 13.60
C ARG A 1 -15.52 0.12 12.15
N LYS A 2 -16.26 -0.47 11.20
CA LYS A 2 -15.89 -0.55 9.77
C LYS A 2 -16.76 0.44 9.00
N ILE A 3 -16.16 1.44 8.37
CA ILE A 3 -16.87 2.44 7.58
C ILE A 3 -16.63 2.11 6.11
N SER A 4 -17.67 1.63 5.43
CA SER A 4 -17.65 1.32 4.00
C SER A 4 -18.20 2.49 3.21
N GLU A 5 -17.40 3.13 2.38
CA GLU A 5 -17.88 4.02 1.31
C GLU A 5 -17.58 3.41 -0.05
N GLU A 6 -18.42 3.66 -1.04
CA GLU A 6 -18.30 3.07 -2.37
C GLU A 6 -17.73 4.12 -3.32
N PHE A 7 -16.56 3.84 -3.89
CA PHE A 7 -15.93 4.70 -4.89
C PHE A 7 -15.70 3.89 -6.17
N MET A 8 -16.34 4.30 -7.26
CA MET A 8 -16.29 3.63 -8.58
C MET A 8 -16.76 2.15 -8.56
N GLY A 9 -17.76 1.81 -7.75
CA GLY A 9 -18.30 0.44 -7.62
C GLY A 9 -17.43 -0.51 -6.77
N LEU A 10 -16.35 0.02 -6.16
CA LEU A 10 -15.51 -0.67 -5.20
C LEU A 10 -15.80 -0.08 -3.80
N LYS A 11 -16.15 -0.92 -2.83
CA LYS A 11 -16.17 -0.51 -1.41
C LYS A 11 -14.76 -0.10 -0.99
N ILE A 12 -14.51 1.20 -0.94
CA ILE A 12 -13.32 1.79 -0.33
C ILE A 12 -13.65 2.06 1.15
N LEU A 13 -13.08 1.23 2.02
CA LEU A 13 -12.99 1.55 3.44
C LEU A 13 -12.03 2.74 3.59
N ILE A 14 -12.39 3.67 4.46
CA ILE A 14 -11.72 4.96 4.67
C ILE A 14 -10.20 4.82 4.80
N SER A 15 -9.48 5.63 4.02
CA SER A 15 -8.04 5.91 3.93
C SER A 15 -7.20 5.55 5.16
N SER A 16 -6.92 4.27 5.37
CA SER A 16 -5.89 3.86 6.33
C SER A 16 -4.51 4.02 5.68
N SER A 17 -3.46 4.11 6.49
CA SER A 17 -2.08 4.19 6.01
C SER A 17 -1.72 3.05 5.05
N GLU A 18 -2.34 1.89 5.24
CA GLU A 18 -2.29 0.68 4.44
C GLU A 18 -2.84 0.91 3.03
N ASP A 19 -4.05 1.47 2.91
CA ASP A 19 -4.66 1.74 1.61
C ASP A 19 -3.88 2.79 0.83
N THR A 20 -3.27 3.76 1.54
CA THR A 20 -2.36 4.73 0.94
C THR A 20 -1.15 4.03 0.33
N ILE A 21 -0.51 3.12 1.07
CA ILE A 21 0.61 2.31 0.56
C ILE A 21 0.17 1.49 -0.65
N LEU A 22 -0.96 0.80 -0.58
CA LEU A 22 -1.49 -0.03 -1.67
C LEU A 22 -1.79 0.79 -2.94
N ALA A 23 -2.41 1.96 -2.80
CA ALA A 23 -2.69 2.85 -3.91
C ALA A 23 -1.41 3.33 -4.59
N LYS A 24 -0.39 3.68 -3.80
CA LYS A 24 0.91 4.14 -4.29
C LYS A 24 1.68 3.04 -5.01
N LEU A 25 1.71 1.83 -4.47
CA LEU A 25 2.29 0.66 -5.14
C LEU A 25 1.57 0.34 -6.45
N ARG A 26 0.24 0.42 -6.45
CA ARG A 26 -0.57 0.21 -7.65
C ARG A 26 -0.27 1.26 -8.72
N TRP A 27 -0.14 2.54 -8.36
CA TRP A 27 0.24 3.59 -9.29
C TRP A 27 1.68 3.46 -9.77
N ALA A 28 2.62 3.10 -8.89
CA ALA A 28 3.98 2.79 -9.30
C ALA A 28 3.99 1.72 -10.41
N LYS A 29 3.20 0.65 -10.25
CA LYS A 29 3.01 -0.38 -11.28
C LYS A 29 2.37 0.14 -12.57
N LEU A 30 1.23 0.85 -12.46
CA LEU A 30 0.49 1.35 -13.64
C LEU A 30 1.27 2.41 -14.43
N SER A 31 2.10 3.21 -13.77
CA SER A 31 2.97 4.20 -14.39
C SER A 31 4.29 3.64 -14.93
N GLY A 32 4.44 2.30 -14.99
CA GLY A 32 5.62 1.65 -15.56
C GLY A 32 6.84 1.60 -14.63
N GLY A 33 6.63 1.60 -13.31
CA GLY A 33 7.70 1.60 -12.31
C GLY A 33 8.08 3.01 -11.83
N SER A 34 7.08 3.85 -11.55
CA SER A 34 7.36 5.20 -11.04
C SER A 34 8.00 5.14 -9.64
N GLU A 35 9.32 5.36 -9.60
CA GLU A 35 10.09 5.40 -8.35
C GLU A 35 9.53 6.43 -7.36
N LYS A 36 9.02 7.57 -7.82
CA LYS A 36 8.42 8.58 -6.93
C LYS A 36 7.23 8.05 -6.14
N GLN A 37 6.35 7.27 -6.79
CA GLN A 37 5.20 6.68 -6.11
C GLN A 37 5.63 5.55 -5.18
N PHE A 38 6.64 4.77 -5.59
CA PHE A 38 7.22 3.73 -4.75
C PHE A 38 7.87 4.31 -3.48
N THR A 39 8.70 5.33 -3.61
CA THR A 39 9.33 6.00 -2.45
C THR A 39 8.30 6.62 -1.53
N ASP A 40 7.21 7.17 -2.06
CA ASP A 40 6.12 7.70 -1.23
C ASP A 40 5.42 6.58 -0.43
N ALA A 41 5.17 5.43 -1.05
CA ALA A 41 4.67 4.25 -0.36
C ALA A 41 5.64 3.78 0.75
N LEU A 42 6.94 3.75 0.44
CA LEU A 42 8.01 3.35 1.37
C LEU A 42 8.03 4.27 2.60
N ARG A 43 7.99 5.59 2.42
CA ARG A 43 7.99 6.54 3.55
C ARG A 43 6.74 6.41 4.42
N VAL A 44 5.57 6.22 3.82
CA VAL A 44 4.34 5.98 4.59
C VAL A 44 4.44 4.67 5.38
N TYR A 45 5.02 3.63 4.78
CA TYR A 45 5.25 2.37 5.45
C TYR A 45 6.17 2.51 6.66
N GLU A 46 7.33 3.15 6.51
CA GLU A 46 8.28 3.36 7.61
C GLU A 46 7.67 4.16 8.76
N VAL A 47 6.97 5.26 8.46
CA VAL A 47 6.37 6.13 9.48
C VAL A 47 5.25 5.42 10.25
N GLN A 48 4.55 4.49 9.61
CA GLN A 48 3.38 3.83 10.19
C GLN A 48 3.64 2.40 10.63
N TYR A 49 4.84 1.85 10.39
CA TYR A 49 5.17 0.41 10.50
C TYR A 49 4.58 -0.26 11.76
N GLY A 50 4.78 0.31 12.94
CA GLY A 50 4.29 -0.24 14.22
C GLY A 50 2.76 -0.19 14.42
N LYS A 51 2.01 0.38 13.49
CA LYS A 51 0.54 0.50 13.49
C LYS A 51 -0.11 -0.15 12.28
N LEU A 52 0.69 -0.63 11.31
CA LEU A 52 0.16 -1.20 10.08
C LEU A 52 -0.42 -2.58 10.32
N ASP A 53 -1.57 -2.83 9.71
CA ASP A 53 -2.12 -4.18 9.53
C ASP A 53 -1.41 -4.87 8.34
N ILE A 54 -0.34 -5.60 8.67
CA ILE A 54 0.48 -6.32 7.66
C ILE A 54 -0.34 -7.43 6.99
N ASP A 55 -1.19 -8.14 7.73
CA ASP A 55 -2.03 -9.21 7.17
C ASP A 55 -3.01 -8.64 6.12
N TYR A 56 -3.59 -7.47 6.38
CA TYR A 56 -4.42 -6.76 5.40
C TYR A 56 -3.62 -6.36 4.16
N LEU A 57 -2.42 -5.80 4.35
CA LEU A 57 -1.53 -5.42 3.25
C LEU A 57 -1.19 -6.62 2.36
N GLU A 58 -0.76 -7.74 2.93
CA GLU A 58 -0.40 -8.93 2.15
C GLU A 58 -1.57 -9.49 1.33
N GLN A 59 -2.79 -9.48 1.89
CA GLN A 59 -3.99 -9.93 1.17
C GLN A 59 -4.26 -9.05 -0.05
N TRP A 60 -4.13 -7.74 0.09
CA TRP A 60 -4.42 -6.80 -0.99
C TRP A 60 -3.30 -6.69 -2.01
N VAL A 61 -2.05 -6.80 -1.58
CA VAL A 61 -0.88 -6.84 -2.46
C VAL A 61 -1.02 -7.96 -3.50
N LYS A 62 -1.48 -9.15 -3.06
CA LYS A 62 -1.80 -10.29 -3.95
C LYS A 62 -2.94 -9.97 -4.91
N LYS A 63 -4.05 -9.42 -4.39
CA LYS A 63 -5.22 -9.05 -5.21
C LYS A 63 -4.93 -7.98 -6.25
N LEU A 64 -4.05 -7.03 -5.92
CA LEU A 64 -3.63 -5.94 -6.82
C LEU A 64 -2.43 -6.34 -7.69
N ASN A 65 -1.87 -7.52 -7.48
CA ASN A 65 -0.69 -8.04 -8.18
C ASN A 65 0.51 -7.07 -8.08
N VAL A 66 0.74 -6.50 -6.89
CA VAL A 66 1.87 -5.60 -6.61
C VAL A 66 2.90 -6.25 -5.69
N GLU A 67 2.91 -7.59 -5.62
CA GLU A 67 3.77 -8.41 -4.77
C GLU A 67 5.26 -8.12 -4.94
N SER A 68 5.70 -7.90 -6.18
CA SER A 68 7.11 -7.55 -6.44
C SER A 68 7.51 -6.21 -5.83
N LEU A 69 6.64 -5.20 -5.92
CA LEU A 69 6.89 -3.88 -5.34
C LEU A 69 6.74 -3.92 -3.82
N TRP A 70 5.77 -4.66 -3.29
CA TRP A 70 5.62 -4.86 -1.85
C TRP A 70 6.84 -5.52 -1.23
N LYS A 71 7.34 -6.60 -1.86
CA LYS A 71 8.55 -7.27 -1.38
C LYS A 71 9.76 -6.33 -1.39
N ARG A 72 9.96 -5.61 -2.50
CA ARG A 72 11.02 -4.59 -2.59
C ARG A 72 10.88 -3.52 -1.51
N LEU A 73 9.66 -3.05 -1.26
CA LEU A 73 9.38 -2.05 -0.22
C LEU A 73 9.72 -2.60 1.17
N ALA A 74 9.33 -3.83 1.49
CA ALA A 74 9.65 -4.45 2.77
C ALA A 74 11.16 -4.71 2.95
N ASP A 75 11.88 -5.04 1.86
CA ASP A 75 13.34 -5.23 1.87
C ASP A 75 14.10 -3.88 1.99
N GLU A 76 13.57 -2.79 1.43
CA GLU A 76 14.19 -1.45 1.46
C GLU A 76 13.79 -0.61 2.69
N ALA A 77 12.71 -0.97 3.40
CA ALA A 77 12.22 -0.20 4.52
C ALA A 77 13.16 -0.27 5.73
N GLU A 78 13.59 0.90 6.21
CA GLU A 78 14.33 1.00 7.46
C GLU A 78 13.34 1.14 8.62
N THR A 79 12.86 -0.01 9.12
CA THR A 79 11.96 -0.06 10.28
C THR A 79 12.80 -0.02 11.56
N VAL A 80 12.92 1.17 12.17
CA VAL A 80 13.65 1.39 13.44
C VAL A 80 12.77 1.11 14.65
#